data_AF-A0A6A8LKN5-F1
#
_entry.id   AF-A0A6A8LKN5-F1
#
_cell.length_a   1.000
_cell.length_b   1.000
_cell.length_c   1.000
_cell.angle_alpha   90.00
_cell.angle_beta   90.00
_cell.angle_gamma   90.00
#
_symmetry.space_group_name_H-M   'P 1'
#
loop_
_entity.id
_entity.type
_entity.pdbx_description
1 polymer ?
#
loop_
_entity_poly.entity_id
_entity_poly.type
_entity_poly.pdbx_seq_one_letter_code
_entity_poly.pdbx_strand_id
1 'polypeptide(L)'
;MKTVAISFKVDENIKKEFDRIAYDIGVSTSSLLNILIKRTVRENGIPFDVTASPREFVDKFDEETQREIIKELVIEQGLIPDDSIDIDDVDSYMEGKKHSN
;
A
#
# COMPACT_ATOMS: atom_id res chain seq x y z
N MET A 1 -1.77 -35.31 13.56
CA MET A 1 -2.53 -34.04 13.62
C MET A 1 -3.91 -34.30 13.04
N LYS A 2 -4.99 -33.95 13.73
CA LYS A 2 -6.36 -34.14 13.20
C LYS A 2 -6.69 -32.94 12.31
N THR A 3 -7.16 -33.20 11.09
CA THR A 3 -7.60 -32.16 10.15
C THR A 3 -9.13 -32.10 10.14
N VAL A 4 -9.66 -30.89 9.95
CA VAL A 4 -11.09 -30.64 9.78
C VAL A 4 -11.24 -29.78 8.52
N ALA A 5 -12.20 -30.13 7.67
CA ALA A 5 -12.48 -29.38 6.46
C ALA A 5 -13.32 -28.13 6.78
N ILE A 6 -13.02 -27.02 6.12
CA ILE A 6 -13.79 -25.78 6.17
C ILE A 6 -14.31 -25.50 4.76
N SER A 7 -15.60 -25.23 4.62
CA SER A 7 -16.24 -24.87 3.36
C SER A 7 -16.84 -23.48 3.46
N PHE A 8 -16.55 -22.62 2.49
CA PHE A 8 -17.12 -21.27 2.39
C PHE A 8 -17.39 -20.94 0.92
N LYS A 9 -18.33 -20.02 0.69
CA LYS A 9 -18.65 -19.50 -0.65
C LYS A 9 -17.88 -18.20 -0.86
N VAL A 10 -17.38 -18.00 -2.07
CA VAL A 10 -16.64 -16.82 -2.49
C VAL A 10 -17.08 -16.46 -3.91
N ASP A 11 -17.02 -15.19 -4.24
CA ASP A 11 -17.22 -14.73 -5.61
C ASP A 11 -16.19 -15.37 -6.57
N GLU A 12 -16.63 -15.69 -7.78
CA GLU A 12 -15.80 -16.40 -8.76
C GLU A 12 -14.56 -15.58 -9.16
N ASN A 13 -14.71 -14.27 -9.36
CA ASN A 13 -13.61 -13.42 -9.80
C ASN A 13 -12.60 -13.24 -8.66
N ILE A 14 -13.08 -13.04 -7.43
CA ILE A 14 -12.22 -13.00 -6.24
C ILE A 14 -11.43 -14.30 -6.06
N LYS A 15 -12.06 -15.46 -6.32
CA LYS A 15 -11.37 -16.76 -6.26
C LYS A 15 -10.25 -16.85 -7.30
N LYS A 16 -10.51 -16.42 -8.54
CA LYS A 16 -9.51 -16.42 -9.62
C LYS A 16 -8.31 -15.53 -9.27
N GLU A 17 -8.55 -14.34 -8.73
CA GLU A 17 -7.49 -13.44 -8.27
C GLU A 17 -6.68 -14.04 -7.12
N PHE A 18 -7.36 -14.60 -6.12
CA PHE A 18 -6.70 -15.22 -4.98
C PHE A 18 -5.83 -16.43 -5.39
N ASP A 19 -6.30 -17.24 -6.36
CA ASP A 19 -5.50 -18.33 -6.92
C ASP A 19 -4.27 -17.83 -7.67
N ARG A 20 -4.40 -16.73 -8.44
CA ARG A 20 -3.26 -16.10 -9.11
C ARG A 20 -2.23 -15.61 -8.10
N ILE A 21 -2.66 -14.93 -7.04
CA ILE A 21 -1.76 -14.47 -5.96
C ILE A 21 -1.04 -15.65 -5.30
N ALA A 22 -1.74 -16.73 -4.98
CA ALA A 22 -1.13 -17.92 -4.39
C ALA A 22 -0.07 -18.52 -5.35
N TYR A 23 -0.38 -18.59 -6.64
CA TYR A 23 0.53 -19.06 -7.67
C TYR A 23 1.79 -18.19 -7.78
N ASP A 24 1.63 -16.86 -7.82
CA ASP A 24 2.74 -15.91 -7.93
C ASP A 24 3.69 -15.99 -6.72
N ILE A 25 3.15 -16.28 -5.52
CA ILE A 25 3.91 -16.50 -4.28
C ILE A 25 4.57 -17.90 -4.26
N GLY A 26 4.14 -18.83 -5.13
CA GLY A 26 4.66 -20.19 -5.20
C GLY A 26 4.04 -21.14 -4.15
N VAL A 27 2.82 -20.87 -3.71
CA VAL A 27 2.09 -21.69 -2.73
C VAL A 27 0.72 -22.11 -3.23
N SER A 28 0.16 -23.18 -2.67
CA SER A 28 -1.22 -23.53 -2.94
C SER A 28 -2.20 -22.55 -2.26
N THR A 29 -3.38 -22.36 -2.84
CA THR A 29 -4.51 -21.65 -2.25
C THR A 29 -4.80 -22.11 -0.81
N SER A 30 -4.79 -23.44 -0.59
CA SER A 30 -4.99 -24.04 0.73
C SER A 30 -3.88 -23.71 1.70
N SER A 31 -2.63 -23.66 1.24
CA SER A 31 -1.48 -23.28 2.08
C SER A 31 -1.59 -21.83 2.52
N LEU A 32 -1.92 -20.92 1.58
CA LEU A 32 -2.11 -19.50 1.87
C LEU A 32 -3.25 -19.29 2.87
N LEU A 33 -4.39 -19.95 2.68
CA LEU A 33 -5.52 -19.88 3.61
C LEU A 33 -5.13 -20.38 5.02
N ASN A 34 -4.38 -21.49 5.10
CA ASN A 34 -3.90 -22.02 6.38
C ASN A 34 -2.93 -21.05 7.08
N ILE A 35 -2.10 -20.32 6.33
CA ILE A 35 -1.21 -19.30 6.88
C ILE A 35 -2.04 -18.17 7.51
N LEU A 36 -3.05 -17.68 6.80
CA LEU A 36 -3.95 -16.63 7.30
C LEU A 36 -4.66 -17.06 8.58
N ILE A 37 -5.27 -18.26 8.58
CA ILE A 37 -5.95 -18.81 9.76
C ILE A 37 -4.99 -18.94 10.96
N LYS A 38 -3.78 -19.45 10.74
CA LYS A 38 -2.77 -19.57 11.80
C LYS A 38 -2.32 -18.21 12.33
N ARG A 39 -2.23 -17.20 11.46
CA ARG A 39 -1.88 -15.82 11.85
C ARG A 39 -2.97 -15.24 12.75
N THR A 40 -4.24 -15.34 12.34
CA THR A 40 -5.40 -14.91 13.12
C THR A 40 -5.42 -15.51 14.52
N VAL A 41 -5.21 -16.83 14.63
CA VAL A 41 -5.20 -17.53 15.92
C VAL A 41 -4.01 -17.09 16.79
N ARG A 42 -2.83 -16.89 16.18
CA ARG A 42 -1.63 -16.45 16.90
C ARG A 42 -1.79 -15.04 17.49
N GLU A 43 -2.43 -14.15 16.76
CA GLU A 43 -2.58 -12.73 17.14
C GLU A 43 -3.88 -12.45 17.90
N ASN A 44 -4.78 -13.44 18.03
CA ASN A 44 -6.12 -13.27 18.58
C ASN A 44 -6.87 -12.07 17.94
N GLY A 45 -6.74 -11.93 16.63
CA GLY A 45 -7.19 -10.75 15.88
C GLY A 45 -7.19 -10.97 14.37
N ILE A 46 -7.64 -9.96 13.62
CA ILE A 46 -7.62 -9.99 12.16
C ILE A 46 -6.18 -9.74 11.66
N PRO A 47 -5.61 -10.60 10.81
CA PRO A 47 -4.19 -10.55 10.44
C PRO A 47 -3.87 -9.51 9.35
N PHE A 48 -4.61 -8.40 9.35
CA PHE A 48 -4.47 -7.25 8.46
C PHE A 48 -5.15 -6.05 9.10
N ASP A 49 -4.70 -4.85 8.73
CA ASP A 49 -5.31 -3.61 9.22
C ASP A 49 -6.73 -3.45 8.69
N VAL A 50 -7.69 -3.33 9.61
CA VAL A 50 -9.08 -3.04 9.26
C VAL A 50 -9.22 -1.53 9.14
N THR A 51 -9.26 -1.03 7.91
CA THR A 51 -9.44 0.40 7.62
C THR A 51 -10.71 0.59 6.79
N ALA A 52 -11.50 1.61 7.11
CA ALA A 52 -12.74 1.94 6.38
C ALA A 52 -12.44 2.68 5.05
N SER A 53 -11.25 3.24 4.93
CA SER A 53 -10.71 3.89 3.73
C SER A 53 -9.40 3.19 3.36
N PRO A 54 -9.16 2.83 2.09
CA PRO A 54 -7.85 2.39 1.65
C PRO A 54 -6.85 3.48 2.05
N ARG A 55 -5.93 3.17 2.97
CA ARG A 55 -4.76 4.02 3.18
C ARG A 55 -3.91 3.91 1.95
N GLU A 56 -3.60 5.03 1.30
CA GLU A 56 -2.68 5.01 0.18
C GLU A 56 -1.32 4.51 0.66
N PHE A 57 -0.53 3.89 -0.22
CA PHE A 57 0.77 3.33 0.14
C PHE A 57 1.68 4.37 0.82
N VAL A 58 1.51 5.65 0.45
CA VAL A 58 2.21 6.81 0.99
C VAL A 58 1.92 7.01 2.48
N ASP A 59 0.70 6.72 2.96
CA ASP A 59 0.28 6.92 4.36
C ASP A 59 0.98 5.99 5.38
N LYS A 60 1.77 5.02 4.90
CA LYS A 60 2.49 4.06 5.74
C LYS A 60 3.89 4.51 6.16
N PHE A 61 4.38 5.61 5.59
CA PHE A 61 5.73 6.12 5.82
C PHE A 61 5.70 7.40 6.66
N ASP A 62 6.81 7.71 7.33
CA ASP A 62 6.98 9.01 7.99
C ASP A 62 7.01 10.16 6.99
N GLU A 63 6.78 11.39 7.48
CA GLU A 63 6.63 12.58 6.64
C GLU A 63 7.85 12.85 5.73
N GLU A 64 9.06 12.49 6.18
CA GLU A 64 10.28 12.64 5.40
C GLU A 64 10.30 11.66 4.22
N THR A 65 10.06 10.37 4.51
CA THR A 65 10.01 9.33 3.49
C THR A 65 8.86 9.56 2.49
N GLN A 66 7.73 10.09 2.96
CA GLN A 66 6.61 10.48 2.09
C GLN A 66 7.02 11.55 1.09
N ARG A 67 7.76 12.58 1.51
CA ARG A 67 8.22 13.66 0.63
C ARG A 67 9.14 13.13 -0.46
N GLU A 68 10.09 12.26 -0.12
CA GLU A 68 11.00 11.67 -1.09
C GLU A 68 10.27 10.81 -2.13
N ILE A 69 9.33 9.96 -1.69
CA ILE A 69 8.52 9.14 -2.59
C ILE A 69 7.69 10.03 -3.55
N ILE A 70 7.06 11.08 -3.04
CA ILE A 70 6.28 12.01 -3.87
C ILE A 70 7.17 12.75 -4.85
N LYS A 71 8.34 13.23 -4.42
CA LYS A 71 9.31 13.95 -5.27
C LYS A 71 9.75 13.07 -6.45
N GLU A 72 10.12 11.83 -6.16
CA GLU A 72 10.57 10.87 -7.18
C GLU A 72 9.46 10.55 -8.19
N LEU A 73 8.21 10.34 -7.73
CA LEU A 73 7.06 10.09 -8.60
C LEU A 73 6.73 11.29 -9.52
N VAL A 74 6.83 12.52 -9.01
CA VAL A 74 6.52 13.74 -9.77
C VAL A 74 7.58 14.01 -10.84
N ILE A 75 8.86 13.70 -10.55
CA ILE A 75 9.95 13.75 -11.53
C ILE A 75 9.75 12.69 -12.62
N GLU A 76 9.43 11.44 -12.25
CA GLU A 76 9.16 10.36 -13.20
C GLU A 76 7.99 10.70 -14.14
N GLN A 77 6.95 11.35 -13.61
CA GLN A 77 5.80 11.81 -14.39
C GLN A 77 6.08 13.07 -15.21
N GLY A 78 7.29 13.63 -15.13
CA GLY A 78 7.70 14.83 -15.88
C GLY A 78 6.96 16.10 -15.49
N LEU A 79 6.36 16.13 -14.29
CA LEU A 79 5.62 17.28 -13.76
C LEU A 79 6.57 18.40 -13.30
N ILE A 80 7.78 18.03 -12.86
CA ILE A 80 8.87 18.96 -12.54
C ILE A 80 10.19 18.44 -13.16
N PRO A 81 11.07 19.34 -13.61
CA PRO A 81 12.45 19.01 -13.95
C PRO A 81 13.26 18.50 -12.73
N ASP A 82 14.23 17.62 -12.98
CA ASP A 82 15.15 17.07 -11.97
C ASP A 82 16.03 18.16 -11.30
N ASP A 83 16.23 19.31 -11.99
CA ASP A 83 16.94 20.47 -11.47
C ASP A 83 16.04 21.49 -10.73
N SER A 84 14.84 21.06 -10.31
CA SER A 84 13.92 21.92 -9.56
C SER A 84 14.50 22.29 -8.18
N ILE A 85 14.38 23.57 -7.84
CA ILE A 85 14.81 24.11 -6.55
C ILE A 85 13.91 23.51 -5.46
N ASP A 86 14.52 22.94 -4.42
CA ASP A 86 13.79 22.55 -3.21
C ASP A 86 13.19 23.80 -2.55
N ILE A 87 11.87 23.93 -2.63
CA ILE A 87 11.13 24.99 -1.95
C ILE A 87 10.71 24.41 -0.60
N ASP A 88 11.53 24.68 0.42
CA ASP A 88 11.27 24.26 1.80
C ASP A 88 9.97 24.88 2.37
N ASP A 89 9.60 26.07 1.88
CA ASP A 89 8.40 26.79 2.30
C ASP A 89 7.67 27.43 1.10
N VAL A 90 6.49 26.89 0.79
CA VAL A 90 5.64 27.36 -0.32
C VAL A 90 5.14 28.78 -0.07
N ASP A 91 4.88 29.15 1.18
CA ASP A 91 4.36 30.46 1.54
C ASP A 91 5.40 31.55 1.27
N SER A 92 6.65 31.36 1.71
CA SER A 92 7.77 32.26 1.40
C SER A 92 8.03 32.43 -0.10
N TYR A 93 7.89 31.37 -0.90
CA TYR A 93 8.08 31.44 -2.37
C TYR A 93 6.98 32.28 -3.06
N MET A 94 5.74 32.13 -2.62
CA MET A 94 4.60 32.86 -3.19
C MET A 94 4.61 34.35 -2.81
N GLU A 95 5.14 34.70 -1.63
CA GLU A 95 5.34 36.09 -1.22
C GLU A 95 6.43 36.79 -2.05
N GLY A 96 7.54 36.11 -2.34
CA GLY A 96 8.62 36.66 -3.17
C GLY A 96 8.20 37.03 -4.60
N LYS A 97 7.23 36.31 -5.19
CA LYS A 97 6.72 36.62 -6.53
C LYS A 97 5.71 37.77 -6.57
N LYS A 98 5.11 38.17 -5.44
CA LYS A 98 4.19 39.31 -5.40
C LYS A 98 4.87 40.68 -5.49
N HIS A 99 6.18 40.76 -5.30
CA HIS A 99 6.92 42.04 -5.27
C HIS A 99 7.73 42.34 -6.54
N SER A 100 7.67 41.49 -7.58
CA SER A 100 8.40 41.70 -8.84
C SER A 100 7.48 42.03 -10.02
N ASN A 101 6.39 42.77 -9.77
CA ASN A 101 5.54 43.32 -10.83
C ASN A 101 5.31 44.82 -10.62
#